data_AF-W3XE21-F1
#
_entry.id   AF-W3XE21-F1
#
_cell.length_a   1.000
_cell.length_b   1.000
_cell.length_c   1.000
_cell.angle_alpha   90.00
_cell.angle_beta   90.00
_cell.angle_gamma   90.00
#
_symmetry.space_group_name_H-M   'P 1'
#
loop_
_entity.id
_entity.type
_entity.pdbx_description
1 polymer ?
#
loop_
_entity_poly.entity_id
_entity_poly.type
_entity_poly.pdbx_seq_one_letter_code
_entity_poly.pdbx_strand_id
1 'polypeptide(L)'
;MPFVATEEQVKAFQAFSHRPGFSQEVIAVDFETTPEFVKSVLPPGLEPAIRPVGTVSLSTWESKLCGEFECTMVSLQAVHDGVEGKYILTLIVSGDTPVTWGREIWGEIKKTGVTKLFRSGHRRSGFGERNGVRLVEMRATFDEDLPPNVEESIGYEIKAYPSSTGIGLHDEPRLLKLNITDHNTVRAEGKGTLILRGTTSDPLHDIPIKSIDKFKYVSGVADYFVLEEKPLGIGNAYLPYLIGRHYDDLRAFQIGADFDKTTQIEHKVSAAREFTSL
;
A
#
# COMPACT_ATOMS: atom_id res chain seq x y z
N MET A 1 -29.23 8.20 -1.18
CA MET A 1 -29.14 8.11 -2.65
C MET A 1 -30.30 7.26 -3.15
N PRO A 2 -30.98 7.64 -4.25
CA PRO A 2 -31.95 6.76 -4.92
C PRO A 2 -31.27 5.50 -5.48
N PHE A 3 -32.04 4.47 -5.81
CA PHE A 3 -31.52 3.27 -6.49
C PHE A 3 -30.96 3.56 -7.89
N VAL A 4 -31.43 4.64 -8.54
CA VAL A 4 -30.93 5.13 -9.82
C VAL A 4 -30.54 6.59 -9.65
N ALA A 5 -29.25 6.90 -9.84
CA ALA A 5 -28.77 8.27 -9.78
C ALA A 5 -29.36 9.11 -10.92
N THR A 6 -29.74 10.35 -10.62
CA THR A 6 -30.12 11.32 -11.66
C THR A 6 -28.88 11.82 -12.41
N GLU A 7 -29.05 12.40 -13.59
CA GLU A 7 -27.93 13.02 -14.33
C GLU A 7 -27.19 14.07 -13.49
N GLU A 8 -27.91 14.84 -12.67
CA GLU A 8 -27.34 15.83 -11.77
C GLU A 8 -26.49 15.17 -10.68
N GLN A 9 -26.96 14.07 -10.09
CA GLN A 9 -26.18 13.30 -9.11
C GLN A 9 -24.92 12.70 -9.73
N VAL A 10 -24.99 12.21 -10.97
CA VAL A 10 -23.81 11.71 -11.70
C VAL A 10 -22.80 12.84 -11.95
N LYS A 11 -23.26 14.01 -12.41
CA LYS A 11 -22.39 15.18 -12.61
C LYS A 11 -21.75 15.64 -11.32
N ALA A 12 -22.52 15.72 -10.24
CA ALA A 12 -22.00 16.07 -8.91
C ALA A 12 -20.95 15.07 -8.43
N PHE A 13 -21.21 13.77 -8.61
CA PHE A 13 -20.26 12.71 -8.28
C PHE A 13 -18.95 12.83 -9.06
N GLN A 14 -19.02 13.04 -10.37
CA GLN A 14 -17.83 13.20 -11.23
C GLN A 14 -17.03 14.47 -10.86
N ALA A 15 -17.71 15.60 -10.68
CA ALA A 15 -17.08 16.85 -10.29
C ALA A 15 -16.41 16.74 -8.91
N PHE A 16 -16.99 15.98 -7.98
CA PHE A 16 -16.39 15.80 -6.66
C PHE A 16 -15.22 14.82 -6.67
N SER A 17 -15.32 13.72 -7.43
CA SER A 17 -14.37 12.60 -7.40
C SER A 17 -13.10 12.78 -8.24
N HIS A 18 -13.11 13.65 -9.26
CA HIS A 18 -11.98 13.77 -10.20
C HIS A 18 -10.68 14.38 -9.62
N ARG A 19 -10.70 14.93 -8.39
CA ARG A 19 -9.53 15.50 -7.70
C ARG A 19 -9.52 15.05 -6.24
N PRO A 20 -8.99 13.86 -5.95
CA PRO A 20 -8.79 13.43 -4.56
C PRO A 20 -7.78 14.36 -3.89
N GLY A 21 -8.06 14.75 -2.66
CA GLY A 21 -7.12 15.45 -1.78
C GLY A 21 -7.21 14.82 -0.42
N PHE A 22 -6.09 14.78 0.28
CA PHE A 22 -5.99 14.10 1.56
C PHE A 22 -5.25 14.93 2.59
N SER A 23 -5.71 14.91 3.84
CA SER A 23 -4.83 15.19 4.98
C SER A 23 -4.13 13.90 5.39
N GLN A 24 -2.91 14.01 5.91
CA GLN A 24 -2.14 12.86 6.35
C GLN A 24 -1.30 13.15 7.59
N GLU A 25 -1.09 12.10 8.36
CA GLU A 25 0.02 11.98 9.30
C GLU A 25 0.65 10.60 9.13
N VAL A 26 1.97 10.57 8.98
CA VAL A 26 2.72 9.38 8.58
C VAL A 26 3.97 9.25 9.44
N ILE A 27 4.20 8.02 9.91
CA ILE A 27 5.52 7.54 10.34
C ILE A 27 6.01 6.60 9.26
N ALA A 28 7.20 6.85 8.73
CA ALA A 28 7.79 6.03 7.69
C ALA A 28 9.26 5.70 8.01
N VAL A 29 9.76 4.62 7.42
CA VAL A 29 11.18 4.31 7.41
C VAL A 29 11.53 3.65 6.07
N ASP A 30 12.60 4.13 5.47
CA ASP A 30 13.15 3.52 4.26
C ASP A 30 14.07 2.35 4.65
N PHE A 31 14.12 1.32 3.82
CA PHE A 31 14.95 0.15 4.02
C PHE A 31 15.68 -0.24 2.75
N GLU A 32 16.91 -0.74 2.88
CA GLU A 32 17.62 -1.40 1.78
C GLU A 32 17.28 -2.89 1.75
N THR A 33 16.98 -3.40 0.54
CA THR A 33 16.74 -4.82 0.29
C THR A 33 17.69 -5.38 -0.77
N THR A 34 17.39 -6.56 -1.32
CA THR A 34 18.19 -7.21 -2.35
C THR A 34 17.61 -6.94 -3.74
N PRO A 35 18.45 -6.66 -4.76
CA PRO A 35 17.98 -6.55 -6.15
C PRO A 35 17.22 -7.79 -6.63
N GLU A 36 17.60 -8.97 -6.14
CA GLU A 36 16.95 -10.25 -6.46
C GLU A 36 15.51 -10.28 -5.96
N PHE A 37 15.27 -9.80 -4.73
CA PHE A 37 13.91 -9.71 -4.18
C PHE A 37 13.08 -8.72 -4.98
N VAL A 38 13.60 -7.52 -5.24
CA VAL A 38 12.89 -6.50 -6.04
C VAL A 38 12.48 -7.08 -7.40
N LYS A 39 13.42 -7.68 -8.14
CA LYS A 39 13.12 -8.30 -9.44
C LYS A 39 12.07 -9.42 -9.35
N SER A 40 12.04 -10.18 -8.26
CA SER A 40 11.10 -11.29 -8.09
C SER A 40 9.65 -10.85 -7.88
N VAL A 41 9.42 -9.64 -7.36
CA VAL A 41 8.08 -9.14 -7.02
C VAL A 41 7.55 -8.08 -7.98
N LEU A 42 8.39 -7.55 -8.89
CA LEU A 42 7.95 -6.64 -9.93
C LEU A 42 7.31 -7.39 -11.11
N PRO A 43 6.15 -6.92 -11.60
CA PRO A 43 5.51 -7.49 -12.77
C PRO A 43 6.26 -7.12 -14.05
N PRO A 44 6.10 -7.90 -15.13
CA PRO A 44 6.61 -7.51 -16.44
C PRO A 44 6.18 -6.08 -16.80
N GLY A 45 7.12 -5.29 -17.33
CA GLY A 45 6.92 -3.86 -17.62
C GLY A 45 7.49 -2.92 -16.55
N LEU A 46 7.70 -3.39 -15.31
CA LEU A 46 8.39 -2.63 -14.27
C LEU A 46 9.80 -3.18 -14.05
N GLU A 47 10.77 -2.28 -13.94
CA GLU A 47 12.17 -2.61 -13.71
C GLU A 47 12.60 -2.21 -12.29
N PRO A 48 13.58 -2.89 -11.67
CA PRO A 48 14.16 -2.44 -10.41
C PRO A 48 14.81 -1.05 -10.57
N ALA A 49 14.62 -0.18 -9.57
CA ALA A 49 15.41 1.04 -9.47
C ALA A 49 16.91 0.74 -9.25
N ILE A 50 17.77 1.73 -9.51
CA ILE A 50 19.23 1.59 -9.34
C ILE A 50 19.57 1.18 -7.89
N ARG A 51 18.86 1.76 -6.92
CA ARG A 51 18.97 1.36 -5.51
C ARG A 51 17.76 0.50 -5.12
N PRO A 52 17.97 -0.69 -4.53
CA PRO A 52 16.89 -1.56 -4.06
C PRO A 52 16.34 -1.04 -2.73
N VAL A 53 15.63 0.07 -2.77
CA VAL A 53 15.05 0.72 -1.59
C VAL A 53 13.54 0.50 -1.56
N GLY A 54 13.01 0.24 -0.38
CA GLY A 54 11.59 0.28 -0.11
C GLY A 54 11.27 1.18 1.08
N THR A 55 9.98 1.41 1.29
CA THR A 55 9.47 2.19 2.42
C THR A 55 8.41 1.38 3.15
N VAL A 56 8.48 1.34 4.48
CA VAL A 56 7.36 0.92 5.33
C VAL A 56 6.78 2.16 5.96
N SER A 57 5.45 2.30 6.00
CA SER A 57 4.80 3.38 6.71
C SER A 57 3.53 2.96 7.46
N LEU A 58 3.24 3.70 8.52
CA LEU A 58 1.99 3.68 9.27
C LEU A 58 1.42 5.09 9.27
N SER A 59 0.12 5.22 9.00
CA SER A 59 -0.46 6.52 8.72
C SER A 59 -1.95 6.63 9.05
N THR A 60 -2.39 7.86 9.30
CA THR A 60 -3.80 8.25 9.39
C THR A 60 -4.07 9.30 8.33
N TRP A 61 -5.20 9.17 7.64
CA TRP A 61 -5.58 9.97 6.49
C TRP A 61 -7.02 10.44 6.61
N GLU A 62 -7.33 11.57 6.01
CA GLU A 62 -8.71 12.00 5.80
C GLU A 62 -8.88 12.44 4.35
N SER A 63 -9.94 11.97 3.72
CA SER A 63 -10.31 12.37 2.36
C SER A 63 -11.73 12.87 2.33
N LYS A 64 -11.96 13.91 1.51
CA LYS A 64 -13.33 14.30 1.16
C LYS A 64 -14.09 13.18 0.43
N LEU A 65 -13.39 12.25 -0.23
CA LEU A 65 -14.00 11.18 -1.04
C LEU A 65 -14.42 9.97 -0.22
N CYS A 66 -13.60 9.60 0.77
CA CYS A 66 -13.76 8.34 1.49
C CYS A 66 -13.68 8.48 3.02
N GLY A 67 -13.69 9.70 3.54
CA GLY A 67 -13.67 9.98 4.98
C GLY A 67 -12.29 9.72 5.61
N GLU A 68 -12.29 9.50 6.91
CA GLU A 68 -11.10 9.15 7.68
C GLU A 68 -10.74 7.66 7.49
N PHE A 69 -9.46 7.37 7.33
CA PHE A 69 -8.96 6.00 7.27
C PHE A 69 -7.52 5.91 7.74
N GLU A 70 -7.12 4.70 8.11
CA GLU A 70 -5.81 4.39 8.64
C GLU A 70 -5.12 3.45 7.66
N CYS A 71 -3.82 3.62 7.44
CA CYS A 71 -3.11 2.94 6.37
C CYS A 71 -1.73 2.43 6.82
N THR A 72 -1.46 1.15 6.53
CA THR A 72 -0.12 0.57 6.57
C THR A 72 0.31 0.27 5.14
N MET A 73 1.47 0.79 4.74
CA MET A 73 1.99 0.63 3.39
C MET A 73 3.39 0.03 3.41
N VAL A 74 3.66 -0.86 2.47
CA VAL A 74 5.01 -1.31 2.11
C VAL A 74 5.16 -1.16 0.60
N SER A 75 6.17 -0.39 0.17
CA SER A 75 6.47 -0.15 -1.24
C SER A 75 7.92 -0.43 -1.57
N LEU A 76 8.20 -0.57 -2.86
CA LEU A 76 9.55 -0.61 -3.45
C LEU A 76 9.68 0.48 -4.49
N GLN A 77 10.90 0.97 -4.71
CA GLN A 77 11.20 1.78 -5.88
C GLN A 77 11.31 0.90 -7.13
N ALA A 78 10.58 1.31 -8.16
CA ALA A 78 10.53 0.66 -9.46
C ALA A 78 10.64 1.71 -10.57
N VAL A 79 10.99 1.27 -11.77
CA VAL A 79 11.15 2.11 -12.95
C VAL A 79 10.19 1.64 -14.03
N HIS A 80 9.48 2.59 -14.63
CA HIS A 80 8.70 2.37 -15.85
C HIS A 80 9.02 3.45 -16.86
N ASP A 81 9.39 3.06 -18.09
CA ASP A 81 9.83 3.97 -19.16
C ASP A 81 10.90 4.98 -18.71
N GLY A 82 11.86 4.53 -17.90
CA GLY A 82 12.95 5.35 -17.39
C GLY A 82 12.58 6.33 -16.27
N VAL A 83 11.35 6.29 -15.75
CA VAL A 83 10.92 7.09 -14.60
C VAL A 83 10.87 6.23 -13.35
N GLU A 84 11.55 6.66 -12.29
CA GLU A 84 11.49 6.00 -10.98
C GLU A 84 10.22 6.42 -10.22
N GLY A 85 9.59 5.47 -9.54
CA GLY A 85 8.40 5.67 -8.74
C GLY A 85 8.10 4.52 -7.78
N LYS A 86 7.19 4.76 -6.86
CA LYS A 86 6.79 3.80 -5.82
C LYS A 86 5.85 2.76 -6.42
N TYR A 87 6.16 1.49 -6.22
CA TYR A 87 5.29 0.35 -6.49
C TYR A 87 4.90 -0.33 -5.17
N ILE A 88 3.59 -0.45 -4.91
CA ILE A 88 3.10 -0.91 -3.61
C ILE A 88 3.02 -2.44 -3.54
N LEU A 89 3.64 -3.03 -2.53
CA LEU A 89 3.59 -4.47 -2.25
C LEU A 89 2.49 -4.83 -1.25
N THR A 90 2.25 -3.97 -0.27
CA THR A 90 1.23 -4.18 0.76
C THR A 90 0.57 -2.85 1.09
N LEU A 91 -0.76 -2.86 1.15
CA LEU A 91 -1.58 -1.70 1.47
C LEU A 91 -2.75 -2.19 2.32
N ILE A 92 -2.65 -1.97 3.62
CA ILE A 92 -3.69 -2.34 4.59
C ILE A 92 -4.42 -1.08 4.99
N VAL A 93 -5.73 -1.05 4.78
CA VAL A 93 -6.55 0.15 4.95
C VAL A 93 -7.78 -0.15 5.78
N SER A 94 -8.16 0.78 6.66
CA SER A 94 -9.42 0.71 7.40
C SER A 94 -10.57 1.36 6.63
N GLY A 95 -11.80 0.90 6.88
CA GLY A 95 -13.00 1.40 6.23
C GLY A 95 -13.30 0.72 4.89
N ASP A 96 -14.60 0.53 4.61
CA ASP A 96 -15.09 -0.07 3.36
C ASP A 96 -14.86 0.86 2.16
N THR A 97 -15.38 2.09 2.21
CA THR A 97 -15.28 3.06 1.11
C THR A 97 -13.82 3.31 0.65
N PRO A 98 -12.83 3.55 1.54
CA PRO A 98 -11.43 3.72 1.11
C PRO A 98 -10.84 2.50 0.40
N VAL A 99 -11.20 1.28 0.82
CA VAL A 99 -10.75 0.02 0.22
C VAL A 99 -11.40 -0.16 -1.15
N THR A 100 -12.73 -0.10 -1.20
CA THR A 100 -13.53 -0.28 -2.41
C THR A 100 -13.16 0.75 -3.47
N TRP A 101 -13.12 2.04 -3.10
CA TRP A 101 -12.74 3.13 -4.00
C TRP A 101 -11.36 2.94 -4.60
N GLY A 102 -10.36 2.63 -3.77
CA GLY A 102 -8.98 2.47 -4.23
C GLY A 102 -8.81 1.35 -5.25
N ARG A 103 -9.43 0.20 -4.98
CA ARG A 103 -9.39 -0.98 -5.85
C ARG A 103 -10.16 -0.77 -7.16
N GLU A 104 -11.31 -0.13 -7.10
CA GLU A 104 -12.20 0.02 -8.26
C GLU A 104 -11.84 1.19 -9.17
N ILE A 105 -11.29 2.26 -8.61
CA ILE A 105 -10.95 3.46 -9.38
C ILE A 105 -9.50 3.39 -9.85
N TRP A 106 -8.55 3.18 -8.95
CA TRP A 106 -7.11 3.23 -9.25
C TRP A 106 -6.44 1.87 -9.43
N GLY A 107 -7.10 0.78 -8.99
CA GLY A 107 -6.48 -0.55 -9.03
C GLY A 107 -5.48 -0.78 -7.90
N GLU A 108 -5.62 -0.05 -6.79
CA GLU A 108 -4.75 -0.23 -5.62
C GLU A 108 -4.95 -1.61 -4.99
N ILE A 109 -3.88 -2.13 -4.39
CA ILE A 109 -3.83 -3.51 -3.86
C ILE A 109 -4.45 -3.65 -2.45
N LYS A 110 -5.37 -2.74 -2.09
CA LYS A 110 -5.88 -2.58 -0.72
C LYS A 110 -6.49 -3.87 -0.17
N LYS A 111 -6.16 -4.17 1.08
CA LYS A 111 -6.80 -5.19 1.91
C LYS A 111 -7.25 -4.57 3.22
N THR A 112 -8.41 -4.98 3.72
CA THR A 112 -8.96 -4.42 4.96
C THR A 112 -8.16 -4.85 6.17
N GLY A 113 -7.86 -3.92 7.07
CA GLY A 113 -7.24 -4.17 8.36
C GLY A 113 -7.30 -2.94 9.28
N VAL A 114 -6.50 -2.98 10.34
CA VAL A 114 -6.46 -1.92 11.36
C VAL A 114 -5.06 -1.35 11.41
N THR A 115 -4.95 -0.02 11.39
CA THR A 115 -3.68 0.67 11.64
C THR A 115 -3.88 1.65 12.77
N LYS A 116 -3.00 1.70 13.76
CA LYS A 116 -3.09 2.69 14.85
C LYS A 116 -1.79 3.45 14.99
N LEU A 117 -1.92 4.76 15.20
CA LEU A 117 -0.82 5.67 15.53
C LEU A 117 -1.05 6.29 16.91
N PHE A 118 0.00 6.33 17.71
CA PHE A 118 0.04 6.86 19.07
C PHE A 118 1.14 7.90 19.20
N ARG A 119 0.85 8.95 19.98
CA ARG A 119 1.69 10.16 20.12
C ARG A 119 1.97 10.42 21.59
N SER A 120 3.23 10.69 21.94
CA SER A 120 3.64 11.09 23.29
C SER A 120 4.90 11.95 23.24
N GLY A 121 4.74 13.28 23.30
CA GLY A 121 5.86 14.21 23.08
C GLY A 121 6.51 13.98 21.72
N HIS A 122 7.84 13.81 21.71
CA HIS A 122 8.63 13.47 20.52
C HIS A 122 8.56 11.98 20.12
N ARG A 123 7.86 11.15 20.89
CA ARG A 123 7.69 9.73 20.59
C ARG A 123 6.47 9.52 19.72
N ARG A 124 6.64 8.68 18.71
CA ARG A 124 5.54 8.11 17.96
C ARG A 124 5.67 6.60 17.95
N SER A 125 4.54 5.93 18.02
CA SER A 125 4.49 4.48 17.86
C SER A 125 3.21 4.07 17.16
N GLY A 126 3.23 2.93 16.51
CA GLY A 126 2.03 2.41 15.88
C GLY A 126 2.17 0.96 15.49
N PHE A 127 1.06 0.42 14.99
CA PHE A 127 1.05 -0.89 14.37
C PHE A 127 0.05 -0.96 13.21
N GLY A 128 0.35 -1.84 12.26
CA GLY A 128 -0.55 -2.33 11.23
C GLY A 128 -0.89 -3.78 11.52
N GLU A 129 -2.19 -4.09 11.58
CA GLU A 129 -2.73 -5.39 11.94
C GLU A 129 -3.76 -5.86 10.91
N ARG A 130 -3.72 -7.15 10.60
CA ARG A 130 -4.71 -7.79 9.76
C ARG A 130 -5.00 -9.19 10.29
N ASN A 131 -6.28 -9.54 10.38
CA ASN A 131 -6.74 -10.85 10.87
C ASN A 131 -6.10 -11.28 12.21
N GLY A 132 -5.95 -10.31 13.14
CA GLY A 132 -5.39 -10.54 14.48
C GLY A 132 -3.86 -10.67 14.54
N VAL A 133 -3.14 -10.41 13.44
CA VAL A 133 -1.67 -10.43 13.40
C VAL A 133 -1.12 -9.04 13.16
N ARG A 134 -0.30 -8.53 14.10
CA ARG A 134 0.46 -7.29 13.91
C ARG A 134 1.60 -7.53 12.94
N LEU A 135 1.38 -7.13 11.69
CA LEU A 135 2.30 -7.30 10.57
C LEU A 135 3.44 -6.28 10.62
N VAL A 136 3.12 -5.05 11.03
CA VAL A 136 4.09 -3.96 11.17
C VAL A 136 3.93 -3.34 12.56
N GLU A 137 5.02 -3.14 13.27
CA GLU A 137 5.04 -2.28 14.46
C GLU A 137 6.21 -1.30 14.34
N MET A 138 5.96 -0.03 14.67
CA MET A 138 6.99 1.00 14.66
C MET A 138 7.01 1.73 16.00
N ARG A 139 8.21 2.06 16.46
CA ARG A 139 8.42 2.96 17.61
C ARG A 139 9.63 3.83 17.33
N ALA A 140 9.44 5.14 17.29
CA ALA A 140 10.51 6.08 17.03
C ALA A 140 10.43 7.28 17.97
N THR A 141 11.59 7.87 18.23
CA THR A 141 11.73 9.17 18.89
C THR A 141 12.30 10.13 17.86
N PHE A 142 11.61 11.22 17.64
CA PHE A 142 11.95 12.25 16.66
C PHE A 142 12.71 13.39 17.32
N ASP A 143 13.61 14.00 16.56
CA ASP A 143 14.32 15.20 16.98
C ASP A 143 13.40 16.43 16.86
N GLU A 144 13.99 17.62 16.77
CA GLU A 144 13.24 18.86 16.50
C GLU A 144 12.63 18.87 15.09
N ASP A 145 11.55 19.63 14.94
CA ASP A 145 10.89 19.82 13.66
C ASP A 145 11.87 20.43 12.64
N LEU A 146 11.93 19.80 11.46
CA LEU A 146 12.62 20.32 10.29
C LEU A 146 11.72 21.33 9.57
N PRO A 147 12.31 22.26 8.78
CA PRO A 147 11.52 23.18 7.97
C PRO A 147 10.53 22.46 7.05
N PRO A 148 9.33 23.03 6.83
CA PRO A 148 8.33 22.48 5.93
C PRO A 148 8.89 22.39 4.50
N ASN A 149 8.37 21.45 3.72
CA ASN A 149 8.74 21.29 2.32
C ASN A 149 7.55 20.83 1.46
N VAL A 150 7.76 20.88 0.15
CA VAL A 150 6.89 20.24 -0.83
C VAL A 150 7.73 19.17 -1.52
N GLU A 151 7.23 17.95 -1.54
CA GLU A 151 7.87 16.81 -2.21
C GLU A 151 6.99 16.34 -3.36
N GLU A 152 7.61 16.05 -4.51
CA GLU A 152 6.93 15.42 -5.63
C GLU A 152 7.48 14.01 -5.81
N SER A 153 6.58 13.05 -6.02
CA SER A 153 6.95 11.67 -6.30
C SER A 153 5.99 11.01 -7.27
N ILE A 154 6.45 9.92 -7.90
CA ILE A 154 5.63 9.09 -8.78
C ILE A 154 5.14 7.85 -8.04
N GLY A 155 3.87 7.50 -8.25
CA GLY A 155 3.30 6.21 -7.84
C GLY A 155 2.87 5.38 -9.04
N TYR A 156 2.98 4.06 -8.93
CA TYR A 156 2.53 3.09 -9.93
C TYR A 156 1.47 2.17 -9.33
N GLU A 157 0.28 2.19 -9.93
CA GLU A 157 -0.80 1.25 -9.64
C GLU A 157 -1.14 0.46 -10.89
N ILE A 158 -1.61 -0.78 -10.74
CA ILE A 158 -2.00 -1.61 -11.89
C ILE A 158 -3.39 -2.16 -11.66
N LYS A 159 -4.33 -1.64 -12.44
CA LYS A 159 -5.73 -2.01 -12.43
C LYS A 159 -5.97 -3.26 -13.27
N ALA A 160 -6.38 -4.34 -12.61
CA ALA A 160 -6.77 -5.59 -13.25
C ALA A 160 -7.76 -6.36 -12.37
N TYR A 161 -8.61 -7.19 -12.99
CA TYR A 161 -9.60 -8.00 -12.30
C TYR A 161 -9.54 -9.45 -12.79
N PRO A 162 -9.75 -10.45 -11.92
CA PRO A 162 -9.97 -11.82 -12.34
C PRO A 162 -11.21 -11.94 -13.25
N SER A 163 -11.16 -12.88 -14.20
CA SER A 163 -12.32 -13.23 -15.01
C SER A 163 -13.47 -13.77 -14.14
N SER A 164 -14.71 -13.52 -14.56
CA SER A 164 -15.92 -14.07 -13.92
C SER A 164 -16.00 -15.60 -13.99
N THR A 165 -15.23 -16.24 -14.88
CA THR A 165 -15.09 -17.71 -14.93
C THR A 165 -14.13 -18.26 -13.86
N GLY A 166 -13.41 -17.39 -13.15
CA GLY A 166 -12.34 -17.75 -12.22
C GLY A 166 -11.03 -18.13 -12.91
N ILE A 167 -10.95 -18.06 -14.24
CA ILE A 167 -9.77 -18.43 -15.04
C ILE A 167 -9.26 -17.21 -15.80
N GLY A 168 -8.05 -16.77 -15.49
CA GLY A 168 -7.40 -15.63 -16.13
C GLY A 168 -7.95 -14.28 -15.67
N LEU A 169 -7.62 -13.23 -16.43
CA LEU A 169 -8.08 -11.87 -16.21
C LEU A 169 -9.34 -11.55 -17.01
N HIS A 170 -10.12 -10.59 -16.51
CA HIS A 170 -11.29 -10.04 -17.20
C HIS A 170 -10.87 -9.24 -18.44
N ASP A 171 -9.87 -8.36 -18.28
CA ASP A 171 -9.33 -7.47 -19.31
C ASP A 171 -7.80 -7.37 -19.21
N GLU A 172 -7.19 -6.73 -20.21
CA GLU A 172 -5.77 -6.36 -20.19
C GLU A 172 -5.46 -5.44 -18.99
N PRO A 173 -4.47 -5.79 -18.12
CA PRO A 173 -4.02 -4.94 -17.03
C PRO A 173 -3.67 -3.53 -17.50
N ARG A 174 -4.04 -2.52 -16.73
CA ARG A 174 -3.76 -1.11 -17.04
C ARG A 174 -2.84 -0.53 -15.98
N LEU A 175 -1.70 -0.01 -16.41
CA LEU A 175 -0.78 0.72 -15.55
C LEU A 175 -1.25 2.18 -15.43
N LEU A 176 -1.40 2.63 -14.19
CA LEU A 176 -1.64 4.01 -13.84
C LEU A 176 -0.34 4.61 -13.30
N LYS A 177 0.04 5.76 -13.84
CA LYS A 177 1.12 6.59 -13.31
C LYS A 177 0.50 7.78 -12.60
N LEU A 178 0.77 7.90 -11.30
CA LEU A 178 0.27 9.00 -10.47
C LEU A 178 1.40 9.97 -10.15
N ASN A 179 1.09 11.27 -10.21
CA ASN A 179 1.86 12.28 -9.51
C ASN A 179 1.32 12.40 -8.09
N ILE A 180 2.22 12.46 -7.12
CA ILE A 180 1.92 12.65 -5.71
C ILE A 180 2.68 13.89 -5.26
N THR A 181 1.96 14.90 -4.80
CA THR A 181 2.54 16.11 -4.24
C THR A 181 2.22 16.18 -2.75
N ASP A 182 3.25 16.01 -1.92
CA ASP A 182 3.17 16.05 -0.47
C ASP A 182 3.54 17.45 0.02
N HIS A 183 2.58 18.16 0.62
CA HIS A 183 2.77 19.45 1.26
C HIS A 183 2.99 19.25 2.77
N ASN A 184 4.23 18.93 3.16
CA ASN A 184 4.59 18.63 4.54
C ASN A 184 4.71 19.92 5.36
N THR A 185 3.77 20.12 6.28
CA THR A 185 3.75 21.28 7.18
C THR A 185 4.51 21.01 8.48
N VAL A 186 4.54 19.75 8.92
CA VAL A 186 5.37 19.27 10.02
C VAL A 186 6.18 18.09 9.53
N ARG A 187 7.48 18.12 9.79
CA ARG A 187 8.35 16.98 9.49
C ARG A 187 9.49 16.87 10.47
N ALA A 188 9.87 15.66 10.81
CA ALA A 188 11.00 15.40 11.68
C ALA A 188 11.69 14.08 11.27
N GLU A 189 12.96 13.96 11.62
CA GLU A 189 13.70 12.70 11.53
C GLU A 189 13.95 12.16 12.93
N GLY A 190 14.12 10.85 13.03
CA GLY A 190 14.29 10.20 14.33
C GLY A 190 14.91 8.82 14.24
N LYS A 191 15.16 8.26 15.42
CA LYS A 191 15.64 6.88 15.58
C LYS A 191 14.57 6.00 16.19
N GLY A 192 14.55 4.75 15.79
CA GLY A 192 13.49 3.84 16.19
C GLY A 192 13.72 2.38 15.83
N THR A 193 12.65 1.63 16.04
CA THR A 193 12.57 0.19 15.80
C THR A 193 11.40 -0.09 14.86
N LEU A 194 11.65 -0.99 13.92
CA LEU A 194 10.66 -1.58 13.03
C LEU A 194 10.58 -3.07 13.34
N ILE A 195 9.38 -3.58 13.60
CA ILE A 195 9.11 -5.01 13.73
C ILE A 195 8.23 -5.45 12.57
N LEU A 196 8.65 -6.48 11.84
CA LEU A 196 7.89 -7.10 10.78
C LEU A 196 7.53 -8.54 11.12
N ARG A 197 6.29 -8.91 10.85
CA ARG A 197 5.81 -10.29 10.74
C ARG A 197 5.16 -10.46 9.38
N GLY A 198 4.95 -11.70 8.96
CA GLY A 198 4.08 -11.94 7.85
C GLY A 198 3.23 -13.18 8.04
N THR A 199 2.24 -13.29 7.17
CA THR A 199 1.34 -14.43 7.09
C THR A 199 1.40 -15.02 5.69
N THR A 200 0.68 -16.10 5.46
CA THR A 200 0.49 -16.66 4.11
C THR A 200 -0.06 -15.63 3.12
N SER A 201 -0.93 -14.71 3.56
CA SER A 201 -1.56 -13.70 2.70
C SER A 201 -0.92 -12.31 2.79
N ASP A 202 -0.02 -12.10 3.76
CA ASP A 202 0.70 -10.85 3.96
C ASP A 202 2.20 -11.16 4.22
N PRO A 203 2.96 -11.56 3.20
CA PRO A 203 4.28 -12.16 3.37
C PRO A 203 5.41 -11.13 3.60
N LEU A 204 5.23 -10.16 4.51
CA LEU A 204 6.28 -9.15 4.80
C LEU A 204 7.58 -9.76 5.37
N HIS A 205 7.52 -11.01 5.83
CA HIS A 205 8.69 -11.76 6.28
C HIS A 205 9.61 -12.24 5.14
N ASP A 206 9.11 -12.24 3.90
CA ASP A 206 9.90 -12.64 2.74
C ASP A 206 10.82 -11.51 2.25
N ILE A 207 10.57 -10.27 2.66
CA ILE A 207 11.40 -9.11 2.31
C ILE A 207 12.76 -9.25 3.03
N PRO A 208 13.89 -9.41 2.32
CA PRO A 208 15.20 -9.41 2.94
C PRO A 208 15.63 -7.98 3.22
N ILE A 209 15.47 -7.51 4.46
CA ILE A 209 15.92 -6.18 4.88
C ILE A 209 17.37 -6.27 5.33
N LYS A 210 18.25 -5.46 4.71
CA LYS A 210 19.67 -5.36 5.05
C LYS A 210 19.92 -4.30 6.12
N SER A 211 19.25 -3.16 5.98
CA SER A 211 19.38 -2.00 6.84
C SER A 211 18.10 -1.16 6.75
N ILE A 212 17.87 -0.34 7.78
CA ILE A 212 16.84 0.69 7.78
C ILE A 212 17.47 2.05 8.04
N ASP A 213 16.94 3.08 7.39
CA ASP A 213 17.37 4.46 7.57
C ASP A 213 16.77 5.06 8.85
N LYS A 214 16.93 6.38 9.03
CA LYS A 214 16.19 7.12 10.04
C LYS A 214 14.70 7.05 9.76
N PHE A 215 13.92 7.06 10.84
CA PHE A 215 12.48 7.24 10.75
C PHE A 215 12.18 8.67 10.32
N LYS A 216 11.13 8.82 9.51
CA LYS A 216 10.55 10.08 9.08
C LYS A 216 9.17 10.20 9.68
N TYR A 217 8.89 11.36 10.27
CA TYR A 217 7.56 11.77 10.65
C TYR A 217 7.17 12.90 9.72
N VAL A 218 5.98 12.82 9.12
CA VAL A 218 5.40 13.91 8.32
C VAL A 218 3.92 14.08 8.65
N SER A 219 3.45 15.32 8.63
CA SER A 219 2.04 15.66 8.62
C SER A 219 1.79 16.83 7.70
N GLY A 220 0.65 16.83 7.03
CA GLY A 220 0.32 17.81 6.01
C GLY A 220 -0.84 17.37 5.14
N VAL A 221 -0.84 17.83 3.90
CA VAL A 221 -1.81 17.42 2.88
C VAL A 221 -1.10 16.83 1.68
N ALA A 222 -1.78 15.93 0.97
CA ALA A 222 -1.29 15.33 -0.26
C ALA A 222 -2.33 15.43 -1.37
N ASP A 223 -1.84 15.75 -2.56
CA ASP A 223 -2.62 15.75 -3.79
C ASP A 223 -2.16 14.62 -4.71
N TYR A 224 -3.11 13.88 -5.26
CA TYR A 224 -2.86 12.74 -6.15
C TYR A 224 -3.51 13.01 -7.50
N PHE A 225 -2.73 12.89 -8.57
CA PHE A 225 -3.20 13.10 -9.94
C PHE A 225 -2.77 11.96 -10.85
N VAL A 226 -3.73 11.38 -11.57
CA VAL A 226 -3.43 10.40 -12.62
C VAL A 226 -2.83 11.15 -13.81
N LEU A 227 -1.55 10.90 -14.10
CA LEU A 227 -0.83 11.48 -15.24
C LEU A 227 -1.08 10.69 -16.51
N GLU A 228 -1.10 9.36 -16.40
CA GLU A 228 -1.22 8.45 -17.52
C GLU A 228 -1.94 7.18 -17.08
N GLU A 229 -2.75 6.62 -17.97
CA GLU A 229 -3.32 5.27 -17.84
C GLU A 229 -3.18 4.55 -19.19
N LYS A 230 -2.45 3.43 -19.22
CA LYS A 230 -2.21 2.66 -20.46
C LYS A 230 -2.29 1.16 -20.25
N PRO A 231 -2.65 0.38 -21.28
CA PRO A 231 -2.52 -1.08 -21.25
C PRO A 231 -1.06 -1.48 -20.99
N LEU A 232 -0.84 -2.47 -20.12
CA LEU A 232 0.49 -2.98 -19.80
C LEU A 232 1.03 -3.94 -20.89
N GLY A 233 0.13 -4.58 -21.64
CA GLY A 233 0.46 -5.45 -22.78
C GLY A 233 0.93 -6.85 -22.39
N ILE A 234 0.58 -7.32 -21.19
CA ILE A 234 1.10 -8.57 -20.61
C ILE A 234 0.01 -9.59 -20.28
N GLY A 235 -1.26 -9.20 -20.37
CA GLY A 235 -2.41 -10.07 -20.14
C GLY A 235 -2.27 -10.94 -18.88
N ASN A 236 -2.51 -12.25 -19.03
CA ASN A 236 -2.49 -13.20 -17.92
C ASN A 236 -1.12 -13.35 -17.22
N ALA A 237 -0.02 -12.85 -17.79
CA ALA A 237 1.28 -12.85 -17.11
C ALA A 237 1.28 -11.98 -15.83
N TYR A 238 0.33 -11.05 -15.70
CA TYR A 238 0.15 -10.26 -14.48
C TYR A 238 -0.54 -11.02 -13.34
N LEU A 239 -1.27 -12.10 -13.65
CA LEU A 239 -2.15 -12.76 -12.68
C LEU A 239 -1.44 -13.16 -11.36
N PRO A 240 -0.20 -13.69 -11.35
CA PRO A 240 0.50 -13.98 -10.09
C PRO A 240 0.68 -12.76 -9.18
N TYR A 241 0.98 -11.60 -9.77
CA TYR A 241 1.19 -10.32 -9.07
C TYR A 241 -0.11 -9.69 -8.59
N LEU A 242 -1.21 -9.94 -9.31
CA LEU A 242 -2.57 -9.58 -8.89
C LEU A 242 -2.96 -10.41 -7.66
N ILE A 243 -2.95 -11.75 -7.79
CA ILE A 243 -3.39 -12.67 -6.75
C ILE A 243 -2.59 -12.50 -5.45
N GLY A 244 -1.26 -12.48 -5.55
CA GLY A 244 -0.39 -12.39 -4.38
C GLY A 244 -0.50 -11.08 -3.58
N ARG A 245 -0.98 -9.99 -4.18
CA ARG A 245 -1.08 -8.68 -3.51
C ARG A 245 -2.51 -8.30 -3.15
N HIS A 246 -3.49 -8.59 -4.02
CA HIS A 246 -4.87 -8.10 -3.87
C HIS A 246 -5.78 -9.01 -3.06
N TYR A 247 -5.45 -10.30 -2.94
CA TYR A 247 -6.36 -11.31 -2.41
C TYR A 247 -5.69 -12.13 -1.31
N ASP A 248 -6.53 -12.66 -0.42
CA ASP A 248 -6.11 -13.74 0.46
C ASP A 248 -5.96 -15.04 -0.32
N ASP A 249 -5.21 -15.98 0.26
CA ASP A 249 -5.23 -17.33 -0.26
C ASP A 249 -6.57 -17.96 0.10
N LEU A 250 -7.41 -18.16 -0.91
CA LEU A 250 -8.77 -18.65 -0.73
C LEU A 250 -8.82 -20.03 -0.05
N ARG A 251 -7.72 -20.80 -0.10
CA ARG A 251 -7.59 -22.11 0.53
C ARG A 251 -7.40 -22.05 2.05
N ALA A 252 -7.11 -20.86 2.60
CA ALA A 252 -6.94 -20.66 4.04
C ALA A 252 -8.28 -20.41 4.76
N PHE A 253 -9.38 -20.20 4.03
CA PHE A 253 -10.69 -20.00 4.64
C PHE A 253 -11.25 -21.29 5.22
N GLN A 254 -11.91 -21.18 6.38
CA GLN A 254 -12.69 -22.27 6.97
C GLN A 254 -13.91 -22.56 6.09
N ILE A 255 -14.05 -23.82 5.67
CA ILE A 255 -15.17 -24.28 4.86
C ILE A 255 -16.00 -25.33 5.61
N GLY A 256 -17.29 -25.40 5.27
CA GLY A 256 -18.23 -26.35 5.85
C GLY A 256 -17.80 -27.80 5.65
N ALA A 257 -18.38 -28.72 6.43
CA ALA A 257 -18.04 -30.14 6.39
C ALA A 257 -18.29 -30.80 5.02
N ASP A 258 -19.25 -30.28 4.25
CA ASP A 258 -19.65 -30.82 2.94
C ASP A 258 -18.70 -30.40 1.79
N PHE A 259 -17.74 -29.51 2.03
CA PHE A 259 -16.78 -29.07 1.03
C PHE A 259 -15.47 -29.86 1.13
N ASP A 260 -14.80 -30.03 -0.02
CA ASP A 260 -13.52 -30.72 -0.10
C ASP A 260 -12.41 -29.95 0.63
N LYS A 261 -11.91 -30.53 1.72
CA LYS A 261 -10.86 -29.95 2.56
C LYS A 261 -9.44 -30.34 2.13
N THR A 262 -9.28 -31.21 1.14
CA THR A 262 -7.95 -31.72 0.73
C THR A 262 -7.04 -30.65 0.16
N THR A 263 -7.62 -29.54 -0.31
CA THR A 263 -6.89 -28.39 -0.86
C THR A 263 -6.68 -27.25 0.14
N GLN A 264 -7.22 -27.37 1.37
CA GLN A 264 -7.05 -26.34 2.40
C GLN A 264 -5.61 -26.25 2.87
N ILE A 265 -5.19 -25.03 3.19
CA ILE A 265 -3.86 -24.76 3.76
C ILE A 265 -4.01 -24.15 5.14
N GLU A 266 -3.01 -24.39 5.99
CA GLU A 266 -2.95 -23.72 7.28
C GLU A 266 -2.50 -22.27 7.12
N HIS A 267 -3.18 -21.37 7.83
CA HIS A 267 -2.71 -20.01 8.01
C HIS A 267 -1.48 -19.99 8.89
N LYS A 268 -0.33 -19.58 8.34
CA LYS A 268 0.93 -19.50 9.06
C LYS A 268 1.23 -18.07 9.44
N VAL A 269 1.85 -17.89 10.61
CA VAL A 269 2.39 -16.60 11.08
C VAL A 269 3.87 -16.80 11.29
N SER A 270 4.70 -15.96 10.66
CA SER A 270 6.14 -16.01 10.84
C SER A 270 6.57 -15.38 12.17
N ALA A 271 7.80 -15.70 12.58
CA ALA A 271 8.41 -15.04 13.73
C ALA A 271 8.61 -13.54 13.46
N ALA A 272 8.56 -12.75 14.53
CA ALA A 272 8.87 -11.32 14.46
C ALA A 272 10.34 -11.11 14.11
N ARG A 273 10.59 -10.20 13.16
CA ARG A 273 11.93 -9.70 12.81
C ARG A 273 12.02 -8.24 13.21
N GLU A 274 13.01 -7.90 14.03
CA GLU A 274 13.22 -6.54 14.55
C GLU A 274 14.42 -5.89 13.89
N PHE A 275 14.27 -4.63 13.51
CA PHE A 275 15.29 -3.80 12.87
C PHE A 275 15.37 -2.47 13.61
N THR A 276 16.58 -1.97 13.83
CA THR A 276 16.82 -0.70 14.53
C THR A 276 17.62 0.24 13.64
N SER A 277 17.21 1.50 13.57
CA SER A 277 17.93 2.53 12.82
C SER A 277 19.26 2.83 13.51
N LEU A 278 20.34 2.93 12.72
CA LEU A 278 21.68 3.27 13.23
C LEU A 278 21.75 4.66 13.89
#